data_AF-A0A9D8IVI7-F1
#
_entry.id   AF-A0A9D8IVI7-F1
#
_cell.length_a   1.000
_cell.length_b   1.000
_cell.length_c   1.000
_cell.angle_alpha   90.00
_cell.angle_beta   90.00
_cell.angle_gamma   90.00
#
_symmetry.space_group_name_H-M   'P 1'
#
loop_
_entity.id
_entity.type
_entity.pdbx_description
1 polymer ?
#
loop_
_entity_poly.entity_id
_entity_poly.type
_entity_poly.pdbx_seq_one_letter_code
_entity_poly.pdbx_strand_id
1 'polypeptide(L)'
;MVRNLALFFSTFTSFIGILIAFHSLVLDDGPWIWNLSKAAASVFVVCVGLLTWKYCRTDTPHPFTERALLFSVMTLMVVGGAGLAWTLHRSLVSDDIEAWLVIVIMIVIVQGCVTTIHLLECARTHGNRLNHRSP
;
A
#
# COMPACT_ATOMS: atom_id res chain seq x y z
N MET A 1 1.54 15.66 -11.23
CA MET A 1 2.70 15.17 -10.45
C MET A 1 2.32 14.01 -9.54
N VAL A 2 1.30 14.16 -8.68
CA VAL A 2 0.84 13.14 -7.72
C VAL A 2 0.54 11.77 -8.36
N ARG A 3 -0.13 11.73 -9.52
CA ARG A 3 -0.39 10.48 -10.27
C ARG A 3 0.88 9.66 -10.55
N ASN A 4 1.94 10.31 -11.03
CA ASN A 4 3.19 9.62 -11.37
C ASN A 4 3.90 9.11 -10.12
N LEU A 5 3.80 9.86 -9.02
CA LEU A 5 4.33 9.47 -7.73
C LEU A 5 3.57 8.26 -7.16
N ALA A 6 2.24 8.25 -7.24
CA ALA A 6 1.40 7.10 -6.87
C ALA A 6 1.78 5.85 -7.67
N LEU A 7 1.95 5.98 -8.99
CA LEU A 7 2.38 4.90 -9.88
C LEU A 7 3.79 4.40 -9.55
N PHE A 8 4.73 5.29 -9.25
CA PHE A 8 6.08 4.93 -8.86
C PHE A 8 6.07 4.12 -7.56
N PHE A 9 5.45 4.65 -6.51
CA PHE A 9 5.38 3.98 -5.22
C PHE A 9 4.61 2.66 -5.31
N SER A 10 3.50 2.59 -6.03
CA SER A 10 2.75 1.34 -6.20
C SER A 10 3.56 0.26 -6.91
N THR A 11 4.36 0.64 -7.91
CA THR A 11 5.22 -0.29 -8.64
C THR A 11 6.36 -0.78 -7.76
N PHE A 12 6.99 0.15 -7.03
CA PHE A 12 8.10 -0.13 -6.14
C PHE A 12 7.69 -1.01 -4.96
N THR A 13 6.57 -0.72 -4.29
CA THR A 13 6.05 -1.56 -3.19
C THR A 13 5.56 -2.92 -3.68
N SER A 14 5.00 -3.01 -4.89
CA SER A 14 4.66 -4.31 -5.49
C SER A 14 5.90 -5.15 -5.74
N PHE A 15 6.97 -4.55 -6.28
CA PHE A 15 8.23 -5.23 -6.50
C PHE A 15 8.83 -5.75 -5.18
N ILE A 16 8.88 -4.91 -4.15
CA ILE A 16 9.31 -5.31 -2.81
C ILE A 16 8.42 -6.43 -2.26
N GLY A 17 7.10 -6.32 -2.39
CA GLY A 17 6.16 -7.35 -1.96
C GLY A 17 6.42 -8.70 -2.63
N ILE A 18 6.70 -8.72 -3.94
CA ILE A 18 7.05 -9.96 -4.65
C ILE A 18 8.34 -10.56 -4.07
N LEU A 19 9.37 -9.74 -3.81
CA LEU A 19 10.61 -10.22 -3.21
C LEU A 19 10.40 -10.80 -1.81
N ILE A 20 9.60 -10.14 -0.96
CA ILE A 20 9.29 -10.62 0.39
C ILE A 20 8.48 -11.91 0.35
N ALA A 21 7.49 -12.01 -0.54
CA ALA A 21 6.70 -13.22 -0.72
C ALA A 21 7.61 -14.40 -1.14
N PHE A 22 8.49 -14.17 -2.11
CA PHE A 22 9.46 -15.17 -2.54
C PHE A 22 10.40 -15.58 -1.41
N HIS A 23 11.00 -14.61 -0.71
CA HIS A 23 11.88 -14.86 0.43
C HIS A 23 11.18 -15.70 1.50
N SER A 24 9.95 -15.31 1.88
CA SER A 24 9.18 -15.98 2.93
C SER A 24 8.80 -17.42 2.59
N LEU A 25 8.58 -17.73 1.30
CA LEU A 25 8.18 -19.07 0.86
C LEU A 25 9.36 -20.00 0.55
N VAL A 26 10.52 -19.45 0.20
CA VAL A 26 11.67 -20.23 -0.31
C VAL A 26 12.79 -20.36 0.71
N LEU A 27 13.05 -19.32 1.53
CA LEU A 27 14.24 -19.24 2.38
C LEU A 27 13.98 -19.62 3.85
N ASP A 28 12.74 -20.01 4.19
CA ASP A 28 12.28 -20.51 5.49
C ASP A 28 12.87 -19.79 6.73
N ASP A 29 12.30 -18.63 7.06
CA ASP A 29 12.78 -17.77 8.16
C ASP A 29 12.15 -18.10 9.54
N GLY A 30 11.45 -19.22 9.70
CA GLY A 30 10.80 -19.55 10.97
C GLY A 30 9.52 -20.36 10.87
N PRO A 31 8.63 -20.28 11.88
CA PRO A 31 7.40 -21.07 11.90
C PRO A 31 6.55 -20.84 10.65
N TRP A 32 6.02 -21.91 10.06
CA TRP A 32 5.27 -21.85 8.79
C TRP A 32 4.11 -20.83 8.80
N ILE A 33 3.45 -20.63 9.95
CA ILE A 33 2.36 -19.65 10.11
C ILE A 33 2.87 -18.22 9.92
N TRP A 34 4.06 -17.93 10.44
CA TRP A 34 4.69 -16.62 10.31
C TRP A 34 5.06 -16.34 8.85
N ASN A 35 5.70 -17.30 8.19
CA ASN A 35 6.03 -17.19 6.76
C ASN A 35 4.78 -17.03 5.89
N LEU A 36 3.69 -17.75 6.20
CA LEU A 36 2.42 -17.62 5.51
C LEU A 36 1.80 -16.22 5.70
N SER A 37 1.87 -15.66 6.90
CA SER A 37 1.37 -14.30 7.18
C SER A 37 2.16 -13.22 6.42
N LYS A 38 3.50 -13.34 6.35
CA LYS A 38 4.36 -12.46 5.53
C LYS A 38 4.03 -12.55 4.05
N ALA A 39 3.84 -13.77 3.53
CA ALA A 39 3.46 -14.00 2.14
C ALA A 39 2.07 -13.41 1.83
N ALA A 40 1.08 -13.64 2.71
CA ALA A 40 -0.27 -13.10 2.54
C ALA A 40 -0.29 -11.56 2.56
N ALA A 41 0.43 -10.93 3.49
CA ALA A 41 0.58 -9.48 3.55
C ALA A 41 1.26 -8.94 2.29
N SER A 42 2.28 -9.64 1.79
CA SER A 42 3.00 -9.26 0.56
C SER A 42 2.11 -9.35 -0.68
N VAL A 43 1.32 -10.42 -0.81
CA VAL A 43 0.33 -10.57 -1.88
C VAL A 43 -0.69 -9.44 -1.82
N PHE A 44 -1.17 -9.09 -0.63
CA PHE A 44 -2.08 -7.97 -0.46
C PHE A 44 -1.47 -6.65 -0.94
N VAL A 45 -0.23 -6.32 -0.55
CA VAL A 45 0.50 -5.12 -1.04
C VAL A 45 0.56 -5.09 -2.56
N VAL A 46 0.88 -6.23 -3.21
CA VAL A 46 0.92 -6.35 -4.67
C VAL A 46 -0.47 -6.10 -5.27
N CYS A 47 -1.52 -6.70 -4.71
CA CYS A 47 -2.89 -6.46 -5.16
C CYS A 47 -3.29 -4.98 -5.07
N VAL A 48 -2.93 -4.29 -3.99
CA VAL A 48 -3.20 -2.84 -3.86
C VAL A 48 -2.37 -2.04 -4.86
N GLY A 49 -1.13 -2.43 -5.11
CA GLY A 49 -0.28 -1.80 -6.12
C GLY A 49 -0.85 -1.92 -7.53
N LEU A 50 -1.34 -3.11 -7.91
CA LEU A 50 -2.04 -3.35 -9.16
C LEU A 50 -3.35 -2.57 -9.27
N LEU A 51 -4.11 -2.49 -8.17
CA LEU A 51 -5.34 -1.70 -8.11
C LEU A 51 -5.06 -0.19 -8.28
N THR A 52 -4.01 0.32 -7.61
CA THR A 52 -3.53 1.70 -7.75
C THR A 52 -3.13 1.97 -9.20
N TRP A 53 -2.35 1.07 -9.81
CA TRP A 53 -1.91 1.18 -11.19
C TRP A 53 -3.09 1.20 -12.17
N LYS A 54 -4.04 0.28 -12.01
CA LYS A 54 -5.27 0.24 -12.82
C LYS A 54 -6.08 1.52 -12.66
N TYR A 55 -6.26 2.01 -11.44
CA TYR A 55 -6.98 3.25 -11.16
C TYR A 55 -6.32 4.45 -11.84
N CYS A 56 -5.01 4.63 -11.67
CA CYS A 56 -4.27 5.75 -12.25
C CYS A 56 -4.18 5.74 -13.79
N ARG A 57 -4.39 4.59 -14.44
CA ARG A 57 -4.44 4.46 -15.91
C ARG A 57 -5.84 4.57 -16.50
N THR A 58 -6.88 4.56 -15.67
CA THR A 58 -8.27 4.60 -16.14
C THR A 58 -8.77 6.04 -16.10
N ASP A 59 -9.20 6.59 -17.24
CA ASP A 59 -9.71 7.97 -17.32
C ASP A 59 -11.08 8.13 -16.63
N THR A 60 -11.88 7.07 -16.59
CA THR A 60 -13.23 7.04 -15.99
C THR A 60 -13.36 5.86 -15.02
N PRO A 61 -12.72 5.93 -13.83
CA PRO A 61 -12.75 4.83 -12.88
C PRO A 61 -14.18 4.60 -12.35
N HIS A 62 -14.58 3.34 -12.29
CA HIS A 62 -15.86 2.96 -11.70
C HIS A 62 -15.86 3.29 -10.18
N PRO A 63 -16.97 3.81 -9.62
CA PRO A 63 -17.04 4.19 -8.20
C PRO A 63 -16.72 3.04 -7.24
N PHE A 64 -16.97 1.79 -7.65
CA PHE A 64 -16.55 0.61 -6.88
C PHE A 64 -15.02 0.51 -6.76
N THR A 65 -14.28 0.77 -7.84
CA THR A 65 -12.80 0.73 -7.85
C THR A 65 -12.22 1.80 -6.93
N GLU A 66 -12.82 2.99 -6.93
CA GLU A 66 -12.42 4.09 -6.06
C GLU A 66 -12.57 3.73 -4.56
N ARG A 67 -13.75 3.20 -4.18
CA ARG A 67 -14.01 2.76 -2.80
C ARG A 67 -13.11 1.60 -2.39
N ALA A 68 -12.93 0.62 -3.27
CA ALA A 68 -12.05 -0.52 -3.03
C ALA A 68 -10.60 -0.06 -2.84
N LEU A 69 -10.12 0.88 -3.65
CA LEU A 69 -8.77 1.43 -3.51
C LEU A 69 -8.61 2.20 -2.20
N LEU A 70 -9.58 3.07 -1.85
CA LEU A 70 -9.56 3.82 -0.59
C LEU A 70 -9.52 2.89 0.62
N PHE A 71 -10.39 1.88 0.66
CA PHE A 71 -10.40 0.87 1.73
C PHE A 71 -9.09 0.09 1.81
N SER A 72 -8.55 -0.32 0.66
CA SER A 72 -7.30 -1.08 0.58
C SER A 72 -6.10 -0.27 1.09
N VAL A 73 -6.05 1.01 0.73
CA VAL A 73 -4.99 1.94 1.15
C VAL A 73 -5.08 2.25 2.64
N MET A 74 -6.28 2.48 3.18
CA MET A 74 -6.47 2.64 4.63
C MET A 74 -6.04 1.38 5.38
N THR A 75 -6.39 0.21 4.86
CA THR A 75 -5.96 -1.07 5.44
C THR A 75 -4.44 -1.21 5.45
N LEU A 76 -3.76 -0.87 4.35
CA LEU A 76 -2.29 -0.86 4.30
C LEU A 76 -1.66 0.07 5.34
N MET A 77 -2.21 1.27 5.53
CA MET A 77 -1.69 2.22 6.51
C MET A 77 -1.89 1.74 7.95
N VAL A 78 -3.05 1.16 8.27
CA VAL A 78 -3.36 0.62 9.61
C VAL A 78 -2.48 -0.59 9.91
N VAL A 79 -2.42 -1.56 8.98
CA VAL A 79 -1.60 -2.76 9.14
C VAL A 79 -0.11 -2.41 9.15
N GLY A 80 0.33 -1.48 8.30
CA GLY A 80 1.68 -0.95 8.31
C GLY A 80 2.05 -0.29 9.63
N GLY A 81 1.17 0.57 10.17
CA GLY A 81 1.36 1.20 11.48
C GLY A 81 1.46 0.17 12.62
N ALA A 82 0.59 -0.85 12.62
CA ALA A 82 0.65 -1.95 13.58
C ALA A 82 1.95 -2.76 13.44
N GLY A 83 2.36 -3.05 12.21
CA GLY A 83 3.62 -3.73 11.91
C GLY A 83 4.83 -2.93 12.41
N LEU A 84 4.83 -1.60 12.23
CA LEU A 84 5.89 -0.73 12.71
C LEU A 84 5.99 -0.78 14.24
N ALA A 85 4.85 -0.65 14.92
CA ALA A 85 4.79 -0.71 16.38
C ALA A 85 5.29 -2.07 16.90
N TRP A 86 4.93 -3.16 16.22
CA TRP A 86 5.42 -4.50 16.54
C TRP A 86 6.92 -4.65 16.35
N THR A 87 7.47 -4.19 15.21
CA THR A 87 8.91 -4.25 14.93
C THR A 87 9.72 -3.42 15.93
N LEU A 88 9.20 -2.25 16.31
CA LEU A 88 9.81 -1.43 17.37
C LEU A 88 9.75 -2.12 18.73
N HIS A 89 8.61 -2.72 19.09
CA HIS A 89 8.47 -3.47 20.33
C HIS A 89 9.45 -4.66 20.38
N ARG A 90 9.59 -5.41 19.28
CA ARG A 90 10.56 -6.51 19.14
C ARG A 90 12.00 -6.03 19.32
N SER A 91 12.35 -4.90 18.72
CA SER A 91 13.65 -4.25 18.90
C SER A 91 13.93 -3.95 20.37
N LEU A 92 12.95 -3.40 21.10
CA LEU A 92 13.11 -3.06 22.53
C LEU A 92 13.19 -4.28 23.46
N VAL A 93 12.52 -5.38 23.12
CA VAL A 93 12.42 -6.58 23.99
C VAL A 93 13.53 -7.59 23.69
N SER A 94 14.01 -7.65 22.45
CA SER A 94 14.91 -8.71 21.99
C SER A 94 16.23 -8.20 21.40
N ASP A 95 16.47 -6.88 21.38
CA ASP A 95 17.61 -6.22 20.72
C ASP A 95 17.81 -6.64 19.25
N ASP A 96 16.74 -7.15 18.63
CA ASP A 96 16.71 -7.66 17.26
C ASP A 96 15.85 -6.72 16.42
N ILE A 97 16.53 -5.86 15.66
CA ILE A 97 15.88 -4.89 14.77
C ILE A 97 15.99 -5.33 13.32
N GLU A 98 14.85 -5.70 12.75
CA GLU A 98 14.68 -5.85 11.31
C GLU A 98 14.59 -4.46 10.65
N ALA A 99 15.71 -3.73 10.59
CA ALA A 99 15.76 -2.35 10.08
C ALA A 99 15.23 -2.23 8.65
N TRP A 100 15.45 -3.26 7.82
CA TRP A 100 14.91 -3.35 6.47
C TRP A 100 13.37 -3.37 6.47
N LEU A 101 12.74 -4.06 7.43
CA LEU A 101 11.29 -4.17 7.55
C LEU A 101 10.67 -2.80 7.90
N VAL A 102 11.32 -2.03 8.77
CA VAL A 102 10.92 -0.65 9.10
C VAL A 102 10.89 0.22 7.85
N ILE A 103 11.94 0.16 7.04
CA ILE A 103 12.03 0.93 5.78
C ILE A 103 10.89 0.53 4.83
N VAL A 104 10.66 -0.77 4.64
CA VAL A 104 9.57 -1.28 3.79
C VAL A 104 8.20 -0.79 4.27
N ILE A 105 7.94 -0.86 5.58
CA ILE A 105 6.67 -0.40 6.16
C ILE A 105 6.48 1.10 5.92
N MET A 106 7.52 1.92 6.10
CA MET A 106 7.44 3.36 5.83
C MET A 106 7.12 3.65 4.36
N ILE A 107 7.72 2.92 3.43
CA ILE A 107 7.43 3.08 1.99
C ILE A 107 5.96 2.72 1.69
N VAL A 108 5.42 1.67 2.31
CA VAL A 108 4.01 1.27 2.17
C VAL A 108 3.07 2.35 2.72
N ILE A 109 3.40 2.94 3.88
CA ILE A 109 2.62 4.05 4.44
C ILE A 109 2.66 5.26 3.50
N VAL A 110 3.85 5.61 2.98
CA VAL A 110 4.01 6.71 2.01
C VAL A 110 3.19 6.44 0.74
N GLN A 111 3.22 5.23 0.19
CA GLN A 111 2.36 4.83 -0.92
C GLN A 111 0.89 5.11 -0.58
N GLY A 112 0.43 4.71 0.61
CA GLY A 112 -0.94 4.92 1.03
C GLY A 112 -1.33 6.40 1.13
N CYS A 113 -0.48 7.22 1.73
CA CYS A 113 -0.68 8.67 1.80
C CYS A 113 -0.80 9.30 0.40
N VAL A 114 0.13 8.95 -0.50
CA VAL A 114 0.17 9.50 -1.87
C VAL A 114 -1.08 9.10 -2.66
N THR A 115 -1.48 7.83 -2.58
CA THR A 115 -2.69 7.35 -3.27
C THR A 115 -3.94 8.03 -2.72
N THR A 116 -4.01 8.27 -1.40
CA THR A 116 -5.13 9.00 -0.79
C THR A 116 -5.20 10.45 -1.27
N ILE A 117 -4.06 11.14 -1.34
CA ILE A 117 -4.00 12.51 -1.88
C ILE A 117 -4.48 12.52 -3.33
N HIS A 118 -4.05 11.56 -4.15
CA HIS A 118 -4.49 11.45 -5.53
C HIS A 118 -6.02 11.29 -5.65
N LEU A 119 -6.62 10.41 -4.83
CA LEU A 119 -8.06 10.20 -4.78
C LEU A 119 -8.81 11.49 -4.41
N LEU A 120 -8.32 12.23 -3.42
CA LEU A 120 -8.93 13.49 -2.99
C LEU A 120 -8.84 14.58 -4.07
N GLU A 121 -7.73 14.66 -4.81
CA GLU A 121 -7.60 15.56 -5.95
C GLU A 121 -8.60 15.20 -7.07
N CYS A 122 -8.76 13.90 -7.37
CA CYS A 122 -9.74 13.42 -8.33
C CYS A 122 -11.18 13.77 -7.90
N ALA A 123 -11.55 13.50 -6.64
CA ALA A 123 -12.87 13.84 -6.12
C ALA A 123 -13.16 15.35 -6.19
N ARG A 124 -12.18 16.21 -5.85
CA ARG A 124 -12.31 17.66 -5.92
C ARG A 124 -12.52 18.16 -7.35
N THR A 125 -11.77 17.64 -8.32
CA THR A 125 -11.92 18.05 -9.72
C THR A 125 -13.25 17.60 -10.33
N HIS A 126 -13.77 16.43 -9.94
CA HIS A 126 -15.10 15.98 -10.34
C HIS A 126 -16.22 16.84 -9.74
N GLY A 127 -16.13 17.21 -8.46
CA GLY A 127 -17.10 18.10 -7.81
C GLY A 127 -17.18 19.48 -8.48
N ASN A 128 -16.04 20.09 -8.80
CA ASN A 128 -16.00 21.40 -9.47
C ASN A 128 -16.64 21.38 -10.87
N ARG A 129 -16.53 20.26 -11.60
CA ARG A 129 -17.17 20.12 -12.93
C ARG A 129 -18.70 20.07 -12.86
N LEU A 130 -19.26 19.52 -11.77
CA LEU A 130 -20.71 19.46 -11.58
C LEU A 130 -21.28 20.84 -11.24
N ASN A 131 -20.57 21.62 -10.40
CA ASN A 131 -21.00 22.98 -10.04
C ASN A 131 -20.98 23.98 -11.20
N HIS A 132 -20.12 23.79 -12.21
CA HIS A 132 -20.12 24.65 -13.40
C HIS A 132 -21.20 24.29 -14.44
N ARG A 133 -21.91 23.17 -14.26
CA ARG A 133 -22.98 22.72 -15.18
C ARG A 133 -24.39 22.98 -14.65
N SER A 134 -24.54 23.53 -13.44
CA SER A 134 -25.83 24.01 -12.94
C SER A 134 -26.13 25.39 -13.56
N PRO A 135 -27.19 25.53 -14.37
CA PRO A 135 -27.61 26.80 -14.98
C PRO A 135 -28.19 27.78 -13.96
#